data_AF-A0A8R1HMF0-F1
#
_entry.id   AF-A0A8R1HMF0-F1
#
_cell.length_a   1.000
_cell.length_b   1.000
_cell.length_c   1.000
_cell.angle_alpha   90.00
_cell.angle_beta   90.00
_cell.angle_gamma   90.00
#
_symmetry.space_group_name_H-M   'P 1'
#
loop_
_entity.id
_entity.type
_entity.pdbx_description
1 polymer ?
#
loop_
_entity_poly.entity_id
_entity_poly.type
_entity_poly.pdbx_seq_one_letter_code
_entity_poly.pdbx_strand_id
1 'polypeptide(L)'
;MSLNHITQSALKDQSLPGRLETLKNLEEANLLTQVKEWGVFIFFEFKGEPLNWMKCKNCKEFLNAARGGHRTRHSKNRCTATKTKPTEEPDFTDVYLKYCLKSGKSFEQVASKEFQELIRDILEKVHPTWDVESLQLPTKEELESALLLRTGGQLLSE
;
A
#
# COMPACT_ATOMS: atom_id res chain seq x y z
N MET A 1 13.68 29.67 15.83
CA MET A 1 13.29 29.88 14.41
C MET A 1 11.77 29.97 14.35
N SER A 2 11.21 30.90 13.59
CA SER A 2 9.75 31.05 13.47
C SER A 2 9.17 29.89 12.65
N LEU A 3 8.24 29.13 13.25
CA LEU A 3 7.57 27.99 12.62
C LEU A 3 6.78 28.38 11.37
N ASN A 4 6.45 29.66 11.21
CA ASN A 4 5.75 30.21 10.05
C ASN A 4 6.59 30.22 8.76
N HIS A 5 7.93 30.10 8.84
CA HIS A 5 8.79 30.02 7.63
C HIS A 5 8.98 28.59 7.11
N ILE A 6 8.48 27.58 7.82
CA ILE A 6 8.60 26.19 7.39
C ILE A 6 7.75 25.96 6.14
N THR A 7 8.35 25.33 5.13
CA THR A 7 7.68 24.88 3.90
C THR A 7 7.52 23.35 3.91
N GLN A 8 6.60 22.83 3.08
CA GLN A 8 6.47 21.38 2.86
C GLN A 8 7.76 20.74 2.32
N SER A 9 8.52 21.45 1.48
CA SER A 9 9.83 20.98 1.01
C SER A 9 10.83 20.84 2.16
N ALA A 10 10.91 21.84 3.04
CA ALA A 10 11.79 21.81 4.21
C ALA A 10 11.45 20.65 5.16
N LEU A 11 10.17 20.27 5.28
CA LEU A 11 9.78 19.06 6.01
C LEU A 11 10.37 17.81 5.35
N LYS A 12 10.32 17.69 4.01
CA LYS A 12 10.84 16.53 3.27
C LYS A 12 12.36 16.40 3.32
N ASP A 13 13.09 17.50 3.52
CA ASP A 13 14.56 17.48 3.56
C ASP A 13 15.12 17.10 4.94
N GLN A 14 14.29 17.10 5.98
CA GLN A 14 14.69 16.71 7.34
C GLN A 14 14.83 15.19 7.51
N SER A 15 15.72 14.78 8.43
CA SER A 15 15.76 13.41 8.93
C SER A 15 14.41 13.02 9.57
N LEU A 16 14.11 11.72 9.64
CA LEU A 16 12.86 11.26 10.25
C LEU A 16 12.66 11.79 11.68
N PRO A 17 13.65 11.77 12.59
CA PRO A 17 13.49 12.35 13.92
C PRO A 17 13.19 13.85 13.89
N GLY A 18 13.94 14.63 13.10
CA GLY A 18 13.73 16.09 13.01
C GLY A 18 12.37 16.46 12.41
N ARG A 19 11.90 15.67 11.45
CA ARG A 19 10.57 15.84 10.86
C ARG A 19 9.46 15.56 11.85
N LEU A 20 9.57 14.50 12.65
CA LEU A 20 8.60 14.17 13.69
C LEU A 20 8.55 15.25 14.78
N GLU A 21 9.70 15.79 15.17
CA GLU A 21 9.79 16.92 16.10
C GLU A 21 9.12 18.17 15.51
N THR A 22 9.39 18.49 14.24
CA THR A 22 8.74 19.62 13.57
C THR A 22 7.22 19.47 13.51
N LEU A 23 6.71 18.27 13.19
CA LEU A 23 5.26 18.01 13.16
C LEU A 23 4.60 18.21 14.54
N LYS A 24 5.27 17.78 15.62
CA LYS A 24 4.80 18.03 16.99
C LYS A 24 4.77 19.52 17.31
N ASN A 25 5.82 20.26 16.97
CA ASN A 25 5.89 21.70 17.19
C ASN A 25 4.81 22.46 16.42
N LEU A 26 4.50 22.04 15.18
CA LEU A 26 3.41 22.62 14.39
C LEU A 26 2.03 22.33 14.99
N GLU A 27 1.83 21.13 15.53
CA GLU A 27 0.60 20.77 16.24
C GLU A 27 0.41 21.58 17.52
N GLU A 28 1.44 21.67 18.36
CA GLU A 28 1.41 22.45 19.61
C GLU A 28 1.18 23.94 19.37
N ALA A 29 1.67 24.46 18.25
CA ALA A 29 1.44 25.83 17.82
C ALA A 29 0.06 26.05 17.14
N ASN A 30 -0.80 25.03 17.05
CA ASN A 30 -2.09 25.06 16.34
C ASN A 30 -1.97 25.51 14.87
N LEU A 31 -0.86 25.18 14.21
CA LEU A 31 -0.61 25.51 12.82
C LEU A 31 -1.05 24.41 11.84
N LEU A 32 -1.41 23.23 12.37
CA LEU A 32 -1.98 22.14 11.59
C LEU A 32 -3.50 22.22 11.61
N THR A 33 -4.12 22.13 10.44
CA THR A 33 -5.58 22.06 10.33
C THR A 33 -5.98 20.60 10.11
N GLN A 34 -6.91 20.09 10.92
CA GLN A 34 -7.43 18.74 10.73
C GLN A 34 -8.37 18.71 9.50
N VAL A 35 -8.07 17.85 8.53
CA VAL A 35 -8.86 17.76 7.28
C VAL A 35 -9.73 16.52 7.20
N LYS A 36 -9.29 15.42 7.82
CA LYS A 36 -10.00 14.15 7.76
C LYS A 36 -9.70 13.30 8.97
N GLU A 37 -10.69 12.53 9.39
CA GLU A 37 -10.53 11.47 10.37
C GLU A 37 -10.90 10.13 9.72
N TRP A 38 -10.13 9.08 10.03
CA TRP A 38 -10.43 7.72 9.58
C TRP A 38 -10.05 6.72 10.68
N GLY A 39 -11.08 6.22 11.38
CA GLY A 39 -10.90 5.34 12.52
C GLY A 39 -10.10 6.02 13.64
N VAL A 40 -8.92 5.48 13.97
CA VAL A 40 -8.02 6.04 15.00
C VAL A 40 -7.01 7.03 14.45
N PHE A 41 -7.09 7.43 13.18
CA PHE A 41 -6.12 8.31 12.54
C PHE A 41 -6.73 9.67 12.20
N ILE A 42 -5.95 10.72 12.43
CA ILE A 42 -6.26 12.11 12.11
C ILE A 42 -5.29 12.59 11.03
N PHE A 43 -5.82 13.13 9.95
CA PHE A 43 -5.07 13.70 8.84
C PHE A 43 -5.09 15.22 8.93
N PHE A 44 -3.98 15.83 8.54
CA PHE A 44 -3.77 17.26 8.64
C PHE A 44 -3.40 17.88 7.30
N GLU A 45 -3.72 19.15 7.16
CA GLU A 45 -3.09 20.06 6.20
C GLU A 45 -2.22 21.08 6.94
N PHE A 46 -1.23 21.60 6.23
CA PHE A 46 -0.41 22.70 6.67
C PHE A 46 -0.36 23.73 5.55
N LYS A 47 -0.80 24.96 5.85
CA LYS A 47 -0.90 26.07 4.88
C LYS A 47 -1.74 25.74 3.63
N GLY A 48 -2.87 25.07 3.82
CA GLY A 48 -3.81 24.72 2.75
C GLY A 48 -3.36 23.55 1.86
N GLU A 49 -2.26 22.87 2.20
CA GLU A 49 -1.82 21.67 1.50
C GLU A 49 -1.90 20.43 2.40
N PRO A 50 -2.45 19.32 1.91
CA PRO A 50 -2.52 18.07 2.67
C PRO A 50 -1.11 17.57 3.00
N LEU A 51 -0.91 17.13 4.24
CA LEU A 51 0.31 16.46 4.65
C LEU A 51 0.22 14.97 4.33
N ASN A 52 1.32 14.40 3.85
CA ASN A 52 1.51 12.94 3.79
C ASN A 52 1.82 12.37 5.19
N TRP A 53 1.23 12.91 6.25
CA TRP A 53 1.40 12.49 7.63
C TRP A 53 0.05 12.51 8.34
N MET A 54 -0.13 11.55 9.23
CA MET A 54 -1.33 11.41 10.06
C MET A 54 -0.93 11.12 11.51
N LYS A 55 -1.79 11.49 12.46
CA LYS A 55 -1.58 11.21 13.89
C LYS A 55 -2.49 10.09 14.34
N CYS A 56 -1.95 9.14 15.09
CA CYS A 56 -2.76 8.15 15.78
C CYS A 56 -3.36 8.72 17.08
N LYS A 57 -4.67 8.59 17.26
CA LYS A 57 -5.38 8.98 18.49
C LYS A 57 -4.92 8.22 19.73
N ASN A 58 -4.51 6.96 19.56
CA ASN A 58 -4.10 6.08 20.66
C ASN A 58 -2.63 6.28 21.03
N CYS A 59 -1.71 6.18 20.06
CA CYS A 59 -0.27 6.34 20.31
C CYS A 59 0.16 7.81 20.50
N LYS A 60 -0.64 8.77 20.01
CA LYS A 60 -0.27 10.18 19.83
C LYS A 60 0.97 10.41 18.94
N GLU A 61 1.36 9.41 18.15
CA GLU A 61 2.51 9.46 17.24
C GLU A 61 2.09 9.89 15.82
N PHE A 62 2.97 10.63 15.15
CA PHE A 62 2.87 10.95 13.73
C PHE A 62 3.42 9.81 12.87
N LEU A 63 2.69 9.48 11.81
CA LEU A 63 2.93 8.36 10.90
C LEU A 63 2.84 8.88 9.46
N ASN A 64 3.71 8.41 8.58
CA ASN A 64 3.72 8.85 7.18
C ASN A 64 2.57 8.20 6.39
N ALA A 65 1.55 8.98 6.02
CA ALA A 65 0.34 8.56 5.33
C ALA A 65 0.54 8.05 3.89
N ALA A 66 1.70 8.29 3.27
CA ALA A 66 1.99 7.83 1.90
C ALA A 66 2.12 6.31 1.78
N ARG A 67 2.21 5.57 2.89
CA ARG A 67 2.16 4.11 2.88
C ARG A 67 0.70 3.66 2.94
N GLY A 68 0.06 3.61 1.77
CA GLY A 68 -1.37 3.32 1.58
C GLY A 68 -1.95 2.32 2.60
N GLY A 69 -2.87 2.81 3.44
CA GLY A 69 -3.65 1.99 4.38
C GLY A 69 -2.83 1.41 5.53
N HIS A 70 -2.44 2.22 6.52
CA HIS A 70 -1.86 1.69 7.74
C HIS A 70 -2.92 1.01 8.62
N ARG A 71 -2.75 -0.28 8.88
CA ARG A 71 -3.19 -0.87 10.14
C ARG A 71 -1.98 -0.94 11.06
N THR A 72 -1.92 -0.02 12.02
CA THR A 72 -0.88 -0.03 13.06
C THR A 72 -1.27 -1.01 14.14
N ARG A 73 -0.37 -1.90 14.55
CA ARG A 73 -0.54 -2.64 15.80
C ARG A 73 -0.10 -1.74 16.95
N HIS A 74 -1.02 -1.47 17.88
CA HIS A 74 -0.70 -0.78 19.11
C HIS A 74 -0.05 -1.77 20.08
N SER A 75 1.21 -1.54 20.44
CA SER A 75 1.89 -2.31 21.48
C SER A 75 2.79 -1.39 22.28
N LYS A 76 2.70 -1.45 23.61
CA LYS A 76 3.53 -0.63 24.53
C LYS A 76 3.50 0.88 24.18
N ASN A 77 2.32 1.43 23.89
CA ASN A 77 2.11 2.83 23.48
C ASN A 77 2.86 3.26 22.19
N ARG A 78 3.28 2.31 21.36
CA ARG A 78 3.88 2.58 20.05
C ARG A 78 3.05 2.00 18.93
N CYS A 79 3.08 2.68 17.80
CA CYS A 79 2.44 2.27 16.58
C CYS A 79 3.46 1.54 15.69
N THR A 80 3.39 0.21 15.62
CA THR A 80 4.21 -0.56 14.67
C THR A 80 3.43 -0.79 13.38
N ALA A 81 4.04 -0.47 12.23
CA ALA A 81 3.48 -0.85 10.93
C ALA A 81 3.58 -2.38 10.79
N THR A 82 2.45 -3.03 10.54
CA THR A 82 2.40 -4.47 10.28
C THR A 82 1.89 -4.70 8.86
N LYS A 83 2.57 -5.56 8.10
CA LYS A 83 2.00 -6.10 6.85
C LYS A 83 0.76 -6.92 7.23
N THR A 84 -0.33 -6.72 6.51
CA THR A 84 -1.59 -7.43 6.73
C THR A 84 -1.83 -8.39 5.60
N LYS A 85 -2.21 -9.63 5.93
CA LYS A 85 -2.82 -10.51 4.94
C LYS A 85 -4.14 -9.88 4.45
N PRO A 86 -4.46 -9.99 3.16
CA PRO A 86 -5.78 -9.67 2.65
C PRO A 86 -6.87 -10.36 3.47
N THR A 87 -8.00 -9.68 3.72
CA THR A 87 -9.14 -10.27 4.45
C THR A 87 -9.85 -11.36 3.65
N GLU A 88 -9.72 -11.32 2.33
CA GLU A 88 -10.12 -12.36 1.38
C GLU A 88 -8.90 -12.66 0.52
N GLU A 89 -8.58 -13.94 0.31
CA GLU A 89 -7.53 -14.33 -0.64
C GLU A 89 -8.01 -13.93 -2.04
N PRO A 90 -7.38 -12.91 -2.67
CA PRO A 90 -7.83 -12.46 -3.98
C PRO A 90 -7.48 -13.54 -5.01
N ASP A 91 -8.48 -14.04 -5.73
CA ASP A 91 -8.24 -14.93 -6.85
C ASP A 91 -7.82 -14.10 -8.09
N PHE A 92 -6.57 -14.25 -8.50
CA PHE A 92 -6.01 -13.54 -9.65
C PHE A 92 -6.14 -14.32 -10.97
N THR A 93 -6.68 -15.54 -10.94
CA THR A 93 -6.77 -16.44 -12.10
C THR A 93 -7.45 -15.75 -13.28
N ASP A 94 -8.58 -15.08 -13.03
CA ASP A 94 -9.36 -14.38 -14.06
C ASP A 94 -8.61 -13.20 -14.67
N VAL A 95 -7.84 -12.49 -13.86
CA VAL A 95 -7.05 -11.34 -14.29
C VAL A 95 -5.93 -11.81 -15.20
N TYR A 96 -5.25 -12.89 -14.83
CA TYR A 96 -4.17 -13.50 -15.61
C TYR A 96 -4.70 -14.08 -16.92
N LEU A 97 -5.80 -14.83 -16.89
CA LEU A 97 -6.43 -15.36 -18.10
C LEU A 97 -6.82 -14.24 -19.07
N LYS A 98 -7.46 -13.17 -18.57
CA LYS A 98 -7.84 -12.01 -19.38
C LYS A 98 -6.63 -11.31 -19.96
N TYR A 99 -5.53 -11.20 -19.21
CA TYR A 99 -4.29 -10.63 -19.71
C TYR A 99 -3.73 -11.50 -20.85
N CYS A 100 -3.56 -12.81 -20.63
CA CYS A 100 -3.08 -13.76 -21.65
C CYS A 100 -3.89 -13.71 -22.94
N LEU A 101 -5.22 -13.73 -22.85
CA LEU A 101 -6.11 -13.66 -24.01
C LEU A 101 -5.98 -12.33 -24.78
N LYS A 102 -5.72 -11.22 -24.09
CA LYS A 102 -5.57 -9.91 -24.72
C LYS A 102 -4.18 -9.67 -25.30
N SER A 103 -3.14 -10.13 -24.60
CA SER A 103 -1.75 -9.85 -24.96
C SER A 103 -1.11 -10.95 -25.81
N GLY A 104 -1.77 -12.10 -25.97
CA GLY A 104 -1.22 -13.28 -26.63
C GLY A 104 -0.02 -13.88 -25.89
N LYS A 105 0.09 -13.64 -24.58
CA LYS A 105 1.22 -14.13 -23.76
C LYS A 105 0.90 -15.52 -23.24
N SER A 106 1.88 -16.42 -23.28
CA SER A 106 1.72 -17.80 -22.81
C SER A 106 1.55 -17.86 -21.30
N PHE A 107 0.89 -18.92 -20.81
CA PHE A 107 0.76 -19.19 -19.38
C PHE A 107 2.12 -19.37 -18.70
N GLU A 108 3.08 -19.97 -19.42
CA GLU A 108 4.46 -20.12 -18.95
C GLU A 108 5.12 -18.77 -18.64
N GLN A 109 4.90 -17.77 -19.50
CA GLN A 109 5.49 -16.46 -19.30
C GLN A 109 4.85 -15.69 -18.14
N VAL A 110 3.53 -15.78 -17.97
CA VAL A 110 2.83 -15.04 -16.90
C VAL A 110 2.93 -15.73 -15.54
N ALA A 111 3.11 -17.05 -15.51
CA ALA A 111 3.38 -17.82 -14.30
C ALA A 111 4.88 -17.87 -13.95
N SER A 112 5.76 -17.24 -14.76
CA SER A 112 7.20 -17.21 -14.49
C SER A 112 7.51 -16.43 -13.21
N LYS A 113 8.61 -16.80 -12.54
CA LYS A 113 9.05 -16.12 -11.31
C LYS A 113 9.29 -14.64 -11.55
N GLU A 114 9.94 -14.29 -12.65
CA GLU A 114 10.27 -12.91 -13.00
C GLU A 114 9.01 -12.05 -13.19
N PHE A 115 7.98 -12.60 -13.82
CA PHE A 115 6.70 -11.90 -13.99
C PHE A 115 5.96 -11.77 -12.66
N GLN A 116 5.90 -12.84 -11.86
CA GLN A 116 5.28 -12.81 -10.54
C GLN A 116 5.98 -11.82 -9.61
N GLU A 117 7.31 -11.77 -9.61
CA GLU A 117 8.11 -10.79 -8.85
C GLU A 117 7.79 -9.36 -9.27
N LEU A 118 7.69 -9.09 -10.58
CA LEU A 118 7.28 -7.76 -11.07
C LEU A 118 5.89 -7.36 -10.53
N ILE A 119 4.92 -8.27 -10.53
CA ILE A 119 3.58 -8.00 -9.98
C ILE A 119 3.66 -7.73 -8.48
N ARG A 120 4.46 -8.50 -7.74
CA ARG A 120 4.69 -8.29 -6.31
C ARG A 120 5.32 -6.92 -6.04
N ASP A 121 6.33 -6.52 -6.80
CA ASP A 121 6.98 -5.20 -6.68
C ASP A 121 6.01 -4.05 -6.93
N ILE A 122 5.14 -4.19 -7.95
CA ILE A 122 4.09 -3.21 -8.24
C ILE A 122 3.11 -3.12 -7.05
N LEU A 123 2.65 -4.26 -6.55
CA LEU A 123 1.71 -4.31 -5.42
C LEU A 123 2.33 -3.76 -4.15
N GLU A 124 3.62 -4.02 -3.88
CA GLU A 124 4.30 -3.47 -2.70
C GLU A 124 4.46 -1.94 -2.81
N LYS A 125 4.65 -1.40 -4.02
CA LYS A 125 4.67 0.06 -4.22
C LYS A 125 3.30 0.72 -4.06
N VAL A 126 2.24 0.08 -4.55
CA VAL A 126 0.87 0.62 -4.49
C VAL A 126 0.21 0.39 -3.13
N HIS A 127 0.46 -0.77 -2.53
CA HIS A 127 -0.08 -1.25 -1.26
C HIS A 127 1.03 -1.79 -0.33
N PRO A 128 1.90 -0.92 0.20
CA PRO A 128 3.08 -1.31 1.01
C PRO A 128 2.74 -1.99 2.34
N THR A 129 1.47 -2.02 2.73
CA THR A 129 0.97 -2.67 3.94
C THR A 129 0.38 -4.04 3.67
N TRP A 130 0.26 -4.47 2.41
CA TRP A 130 -0.09 -5.85 2.11
C TRP A 130 1.09 -6.76 2.36
N ASP A 131 0.80 -7.93 2.92
CA ASP A 131 1.74 -9.04 2.93
C ASP A 131 1.79 -9.65 1.53
N VAL A 132 2.48 -8.95 0.63
CA VAL A 132 2.59 -9.33 -0.78
C VAL A 132 3.23 -10.71 -0.94
N GLU A 133 4.10 -11.13 -0.03
CA GLU A 133 4.70 -12.48 -0.05
C GLU A 133 3.67 -13.58 0.22
N SER A 134 2.65 -13.27 1.02
CA SER A 134 1.55 -14.21 1.29
C SER A 134 0.54 -14.35 0.15
N LEU A 135 0.60 -13.49 -0.87
CA LEU A 135 -0.29 -13.60 -2.02
C LEU A 135 0.01 -14.87 -2.83
N GLN A 136 -1.03 -15.66 -3.05
CA GLN A 136 -1.01 -16.75 -4.00
C GLN A 136 -1.30 -16.17 -5.39
N LEU A 137 -0.27 -16.20 -6.24
CA LEU A 137 -0.41 -15.87 -7.66
C LEU A 137 -0.57 -17.19 -8.42
N PRO A 138 -1.39 -17.21 -9.48
CA PRO A 138 -1.77 -18.45 -10.12
C PRO A 138 -0.56 -19.13 -10.78
N THR A 139 -0.49 -20.45 -10.63
CA THR A 139 0.47 -21.29 -11.34
C THR A 139 0.01 -21.54 -12.77
N LYS A 140 0.92 -22.07 -13.59
CA LYS A 140 0.59 -22.46 -14.97
C LYS A 140 -0.56 -23.49 -14.98
N GLU A 141 -0.50 -24.48 -14.09
CA GLU A 141 -1.48 -25.56 -14.01
C GLU A 141 -2.86 -25.04 -13.59
N GLU A 142 -2.90 -24.06 -12.69
CA GLU A 142 -4.14 -23.39 -12.27
C GLU A 142 -4.76 -22.60 -13.43
N LEU A 143 -3.95 -21.88 -14.21
CA LEU A 143 -4.42 -21.16 -15.40
C LEU A 143 -4.94 -22.11 -16.49
N GLU A 144 -4.23 -23.22 -16.76
CA GLU A 144 -4.65 -24.23 -17.73
C GLU A 144 -5.96 -24.90 -17.31
N SER A 145 -6.06 -25.30 -16.04
CA SER A 145 -7.27 -25.90 -15.47
C SER A 145 -8.46 -24.94 -15.55
N ALA A 146 -8.25 -23.67 -15.20
CA ALA A 146 -9.29 -22.65 -15.25
C ALA A 146 -9.74 -22.34 -16.69
N LEU A 147 -8.83 -22.36 -17.67
CA LEU A 147 -9.20 -22.22 -19.08
C LEU A 147 -10.04 -23.41 -19.55
N LEU A 148 -9.63 -24.63 -19.23
CA LEU A 148 -10.36 -25.85 -19.62
C LEU A 148 -11.78 -25.90 -19.06
N LEU A 149 -11.97 -25.50 -17.80
CA LEU A 149 -13.29 -25.39 -17.17
C LEU A 149 -14.18 -24.37 -17.89
N ARG A 150 -13.60 -23.29 -18.43
CA ARG A 150 -14.33 -22.23 -19.15
C ARG A 150 -14.65 -22.57 -20.60
N THR A 151 -13.79 -23.34 -21.25
CA THR A 151 -14.00 -23.79 -22.64
C THR A 151 -14.75 -25.11 -22.73
N GLY A 152 -15.19 -25.69 -21.60
CA GLY A 152 -15.93 -26.95 -21.58
C GLY A 152 -15.08 -28.15 -22.03
N GLY A 153 -13.76 -28.11 -21.81
CA GLY A 153 -12.85 -29.21 -22.16
C GLY A 153 -12.44 -29.28 -23.64
N GLN A 154 -12.77 -28.29 -24.46
CA GLN A 154 -12.19 -28.19 -25.80
C GLN A 154 -10.76 -27.63 -25.71
N LEU A 155 -9.78 -28.54 -25.71
CA LEU A 155 -8.40 -28.23 -26.02
C LEU A 155 -8.35 -27.67 -27.45
N LEU A 156 -7.98 -26.39 -27.59
CA LEU A 156 -7.49 -25.86 -28.86
C LEU A 156 -6.14 -26.53 -29.13
N SER A 157 -6.20 -27.70 -29.77
CA SER A 157 -5.05 -28.35 -30.38
C SER A 157 -4.82 -27.70 -31.74
N GLU A 158 -3.85 -26.79 -31.82
CA GLU A 158 -3.05 -26.51 -33.02
C GLU A 158 -1.60 -26.22 -32.62
#